data_AF-A0A4P5YYJ0-F1
#
_entry.id   AF-A0A4P5YYJ0-F1
#
_cell.length_a   1.000
_cell.length_b   1.000
_cell.length_c   1.000
_cell.angle_alpha   90.00
_cell.angle_beta   90.00
_cell.angle_gamma   90.00
#
_symmetry.space_group_name_H-M   'P 1'
#
loop_
_entity.id
_entity.type
_entity.pdbx_description
1 polymer ?
#
loop_
_entity_poly.entity_id
_entity_poly.type
_entity_poly.pdbx_seq_one_letter_code
_entity_poly.pdbx_strand_id
1 'polypeptide(L)'
;MSDAPAKSVGNGTSDLEVKDGQIIFDSVWTSLERELGRAKLAFPREIFWLNGAPGAGKGTNTQFILQYRDYGAEPIVVSDLLSSPEAKKRIDAGMLVGDREVVEILFRKLLAPQYVTGAVVDGFPRSMVQVECLKHLFARLNDLRQEFRHSADGVRFPKPHFHILVLFVDENESVRRQLKRGQECLEQNERAKRDGAPEIEVRKTDLSAEAARNRYRVFKERTYEPLQSLRDIFHYHFINAQGSLPEVQARIIKELQYQSSLELSEETYDLISPIPLSSQITQHARQDLVRRLDDYAERQTVLFRRVIELIQEKFLPIIRSHAISGQAHVNIETPVFDDALAIAMFIDIFSERGFHAVVDQHRIEIPESVDLTTGRILTRLKKVWRVSIRFEGSEIRRGGA
;
A
#
# COMPACT_ATOMS: atom_id res chain seq x y z
N MET A 1 -53.26 -25.84 -30.60
CA MET A 1 -51.90 -26.29 -30.23
C MET A 1 -50.97 -25.16 -30.64
N SER A 2 -50.18 -24.50 -29.81
CA SER A 2 -49.73 -24.78 -28.45
C SER A 2 -49.43 -23.45 -27.74
N ASP A 3 -49.71 -23.43 -26.44
CA ASP A 3 -49.29 -22.40 -25.49
C ASP A 3 -47.76 -22.21 -25.45
N ALA A 4 -47.34 -20.97 -25.22
CA ALA A 4 -46.07 -20.64 -24.59
C ALA A 4 -46.35 -19.73 -23.38
N PRO A 5 -45.83 -20.02 -22.18
CA PRO A 5 -46.16 -19.25 -20.99
C PRO A 5 -45.30 -18.00 -20.84
N ALA A 6 -45.93 -16.94 -20.30
CA ALA A 6 -45.27 -15.71 -19.89
C ALA A 6 -44.34 -15.95 -18.70
N LYS A 7 -43.10 -15.48 -18.80
CA LYS A 7 -42.15 -15.38 -17.67
C LYS A 7 -42.56 -14.22 -16.75
N SER A 8 -42.89 -14.52 -15.51
CA SER A 8 -43.00 -13.55 -14.41
C SER A 8 -41.59 -13.11 -13.98
N VAL A 9 -41.31 -11.81 -14.08
CA VAL A 9 -40.07 -11.19 -13.61
C VAL A 9 -40.22 -10.86 -12.12
N GLY A 10 -39.41 -11.50 -11.27
CA GLY A 10 -39.28 -11.16 -9.86
C GLY A 10 -38.34 -9.95 -9.69
N ASN A 11 -38.91 -8.77 -9.46
CA ASN A 11 -38.19 -7.51 -9.22
C ASN A 11 -38.53 -6.87 -7.85
N GLY A 12 -39.13 -7.62 -6.92
CA GLY A 12 -39.68 -7.06 -5.68
C GLY A 12 -38.70 -6.95 -4.51
N THR A 13 -37.68 -7.80 -4.43
CA THR A 13 -36.81 -7.92 -3.23
C THR A 13 -35.65 -6.94 -3.21
N SER A 14 -34.96 -6.70 -4.34
CA SER A 14 -33.81 -5.77 -4.34
C SER A 14 -34.20 -4.33 -4.11
N ASP A 15 -35.36 -3.90 -4.63
CA ASP A 15 -35.84 -2.52 -4.50
C ASP A 15 -36.29 -2.16 -3.07
N LEU A 16 -36.71 -3.17 -2.29
CA LEU A 16 -37.02 -3.01 -0.86
C LEU A 16 -35.74 -2.92 -0.02
N GLU A 17 -34.75 -3.77 -0.26
CA GLU A 17 -33.47 -3.74 0.46
C GLU A 17 -32.67 -2.45 0.22
N VAL A 18 -32.73 -1.89 -1.00
CA VAL A 18 -32.11 -0.59 -1.34
C VAL A 18 -32.78 0.55 -0.56
N LYS A 19 -34.11 0.55 -0.46
CA LYS A 19 -34.85 1.55 0.32
C LYS A 19 -34.53 1.45 1.81
N ASP A 20 -34.40 0.24 2.35
CA ASP A 20 -34.01 0.03 3.75
C ASP A 20 -32.59 0.52 4.04
N GLY A 21 -31.64 0.26 3.13
CA GLY A 21 -30.25 0.74 3.23
C GLY A 21 -30.14 2.26 3.27
N GLN A 22 -30.83 2.96 2.37
CA GLN A 22 -30.84 4.41 2.34
C GLN A 22 -31.45 5.03 3.61
N ILE A 23 -32.59 4.51 4.07
CA ILE A 23 -33.26 4.99 5.28
C ILE A 23 -32.36 4.82 6.51
N ILE A 24 -31.69 3.67 6.63
CA ILE A 24 -30.73 3.42 7.70
C ILE A 24 -29.57 4.42 7.63
N PHE A 25 -28.96 4.58 6.45
CA PHE A 25 -27.85 5.51 6.26
C PHE A 25 -28.23 6.94 6.63
N ASP A 26 -29.33 7.46 6.07
CA ASP A 26 -29.78 8.83 6.30
C ASP A 26 -30.11 9.08 7.78
N SER A 27 -30.70 8.09 8.46
CA SER A 27 -30.96 8.18 9.89
C SER A 27 -29.67 8.23 10.71
N VAL A 28 -28.66 7.43 10.38
CA VAL A 28 -27.37 7.44 11.08
C VAL A 28 -26.62 8.74 10.81
N TRP A 29 -26.56 9.16 9.54
CA TRP A 29 -25.89 10.37 9.11
C TRP A 29 -26.46 11.61 9.81
N THR A 30 -27.79 11.76 9.82
CA THR A 30 -28.48 12.87 10.49
C THR A 30 -28.19 12.89 11.99
N SER A 31 -28.11 11.72 12.62
CA SER A 31 -27.75 11.60 14.05
C SER A 31 -26.33 12.13 14.31
N LEU A 32 -25.35 11.69 13.50
CA LEU A 32 -23.95 12.12 13.60
C LEU A 32 -23.80 13.61 13.34
N GLU A 33 -24.46 14.12 12.30
CA GLU A 33 -24.39 15.53 11.92
C GLU A 33 -24.98 16.44 13.02
N ARG A 34 -26.10 16.04 13.62
CA ARG A 34 -26.71 16.77 14.74
C ARG A 34 -25.82 16.82 15.98
N GLU A 35 -25.11 15.73 16.26
CA GLU A 35 -24.28 15.61 17.47
C GLU A 35 -22.91 16.27 17.33
N LEU A 36 -22.21 16.00 16.22
CA LEU A 36 -20.82 16.40 16.02
C LEU A 36 -20.71 17.70 15.21
N GLY A 37 -21.72 18.00 14.40
CA GLY A 37 -21.70 19.08 13.41
C GLY A 37 -21.03 18.64 12.11
N ARG A 38 -21.54 19.18 10.99
CA ARG A 38 -21.13 18.83 9.62
C ARG A 38 -19.62 18.96 9.38
N ALA A 39 -19.02 20.05 9.88
CA ALA A 39 -17.57 20.30 9.77
C ALA A 39 -16.69 19.33 10.58
N LYS A 40 -17.27 18.47 11.43
CA LYS A 40 -16.54 17.44 12.19
C LYS A 40 -16.73 16.02 11.64
N LEU A 41 -17.52 15.85 10.58
CA LEU A 41 -17.69 14.57 9.88
C LEU A 41 -16.52 14.29 8.93
N ALA A 42 -15.29 14.40 9.44
CA ALA A 42 -14.06 14.16 8.71
C ALA A 42 -13.66 12.69 8.87
N PHE A 43 -13.97 11.88 7.85
CA PHE A 43 -13.63 10.46 7.80
C PHE A 43 -12.19 10.24 7.30
N PRO A 44 -11.62 9.04 7.51
CA PRO A 44 -10.28 8.70 7.04
C PRO A 44 -10.11 8.91 5.53
N ARG A 45 -8.90 9.29 5.11
CA ARG A 45 -8.56 9.41 3.69
C ARG A 45 -8.71 8.08 2.93
N GLU A 46 -8.24 6.99 3.54
CA GLU A 46 -8.19 5.66 2.94
C GLU A 46 -8.82 4.64 3.90
N ILE A 47 -9.72 3.81 3.39
CA ILE A 47 -10.38 2.76 4.19
C ILE A 47 -10.29 1.42 3.47
N PHE A 48 -9.70 0.45 4.14
CA PHE A 48 -9.67 -0.96 3.74
C PHE A 48 -10.84 -1.70 4.40
N TRP A 49 -11.76 -2.18 3.58
CA TRP A 49 -12.90 -2.99 3.98
C TRP A 49 -12.55 -4.47 3.81
N LEU A 50 -11.90 -5.03 4.83
CA LEU A 50 -11.42 -6.41 4.80
C LEU A 50 -12.54 -7.40 5.08
N ASN A 51 -12.79 -8.24 4.09
CA ASN A 51 -13.77 -9.30 4.08
C ASN A 51 -13.12 -10.62 3.67
N GLY A 52 -13.89 -11.70 3.80
CA GLY A 52 -13.37 -13.02 3.49
C GLY A 52 -14.08 -14.14 4.24
N ALA A 53 -13.93 -15.33 3.69
CA ALA A 53 -14.57 -16.53 4.21
C ALA A 53 -14.14 -16.82 5.66
N PRO A 54 -14.99 -17.51 6.45
CA PRO A 54 -14.55 -18.10 7.70
C PRO A 54 -13.27 -18.93 7.48
N GLY A 55 -12.24 -18.74 8.32
CA GLY A 55 -10.97 -19.45 8.17
C GLY A 55 -10.01 -18.87 7.12
N ALA A 56 -10.36 -17.78 6.41
CA ALA A 56 -9.47 -17.14 5.43
C ALA A 56 -8.26 -16.39 6.04
N GLY A 57 -8.18 -16.28 7.37
CA GLY A 57 -7.06 -15.62 8.05
C GLY A 57 -7.18 -14.09 8.12
N LYS A 58 -8.40 -13.54 8.16
CA LYS A 58 -8.63 -12.08 8.26
C LYS A 58 -7.87 -11.45 9.42
N GLY A 59 -8.14 -11.86 10.66
CA GLY A 59 -7.50 -11.27 11.84
C GLY A 59 -5.96 -11.22 11.77
N THR A 60 -5.32 -12.25 11.19
CA THR A 60 -3.86 -12.26 10.98
C THR A 60 -3.42 -11.28 9.89
N ASN A 61 -4.16 -11.20 8.79
CA ASN A 61 -3.83 -10.32 7.67
C ASN A 61 -4.23 -8.85 7.92
N THR A 62 -5.20 -8.58 8.80
CA THR A 62 -5.61 -7.23 9.20
C THR A 62 -4.41 -6.46 9.75
N GLN A 63 -3.68 -7.06 10.70
CA GLN A 63 -2.50 -6.43 11.29
C GLN A 63 -1.37 -6.24 10.28
N PHE A 64 -1.21 -7.22 9.39
CA PHE A 64 -0.22 -7.13 8.32
C PHE A 64 -0.53 -5.96 7.36
N ILE A 65 -1.79 -5.77 6.97
CA ILE A 65 -2.20 -4.66 6.08
C ILE A 65 -1.94 -3.32 6.76
N LEU A 66 -2.26 -3.19 8.06
CA LEU A 66 -1.96 -1.98 8.84
C LEU A 66 -0.47 -1.65 8.85
N GLN A 67 0.37 -2.64 9.15
CA GLN A 67 1.83 -2.49 9.16
C GLN A 67 2.37 -2.13 7.77
N TYR A 68 1.86 -2.79 6.73
CA TYR A 68 2.28 -2.54 5.36
C TYR A 68 1.91 -1.14 4.86
N ARG A 69 0.78 -0.60 5.32
CA ARG A 69 0.30 0.76 5.01
C ARG A 69 0.82 1.84 5.96
N ASP A 70 1.64 1.46 6.96
CA ASP A 70 2.19 2.36 7.98
C ASP A 70 1.09 3.14 8.75
N TYR A 71 -0.01 2.45 9.07
CA TYR A 71 -1.09 3.04 9.87
C TYR A 71 -0.81 2.83 11.35
N GLY A 72 -0.75 3.93 12.11
CA GLY A 72 -0.53 3.89 13.56
C GLY A 72 -1.77 3.51 14.40
N ALA A 73 -2.94 3.35 13.78
CA ALA A 73 -4.19 3.04 14.48
C ALA A 73 -4.49 1.54 14.50
N GLU A 74 -5.05 1.06 15.61
CA GLU A 74 -5.55 -0.31 15.76
C GLU A 74 -6.72 -0.61 14.80
N PRO A 75 -6.83 -1.85 14.30
CA PRO A 75 -7.86 -2.20 13.34
C PRO A 75 -9.25 -2.10 13.95
N ILE A 76 -10.23 -1.79 13.11
CA ILE A 76 -11.63 -1.75 13.53
C ILE A 76 -12.25 -3.11 13.24
N VAL A 77 -12.31 -3.96 14.27
CA VAL A 77 -12.98 -5.26 14.19
C VAL A 77 -14.44 -5.12 14.60
N VAL A 78 -15.36 -5.35 13.67
CA VAL A 78 -16.79 -5.08 13.89
C VAL A 78 -17.40 -5.95 14.99
N SER A 79 -16.95 -7.19 15.16
CA SER A 79 -17.42 -8.05 16.27
C SER A 79 -17.07 -7.49 17.64
N ASP A 80 -15.95 -6.78 17.74
CA ASP A 80 -15.42 -6.28 19.00
C ASP A 80 -16.15 -4.99 19.38
N LEU A 81 -16.50 -4.18 18.38
CA LEU A 81 -17.38 -3.03 18.54
C LEU A 81 -18.73 -3.43 19.16
N LEU A 82 -19.34 -4.50 18.67
CA LEU A 82 -20.62 -5.01 19.19
C LEU A 82 -20.52 -5.64 20.58
N SER A 83 -19.31 -6.07 20.98
CA SER A 83 -19.07 -6.69 22.28
C SER A 83 -18.74 -5.68 23.39
N SER A 84 -18.55 -4.40 23.03
CA SER A 84 -18.24 -3.32 23.97
C SER A 84 -19.36 -3.09 25.00
N PRO A 85 -19.03 -2.64 26.23
CA PRO A 85 -20.04 -2.30 27.24
C PRO A 85 -21.05 -1.25 26.75
N GLU A 86 -20.61 -0.29 25.93
CA GLU A 86 -21.47 0.74 25.35
C GLU A 86 -22.44 0.14 24.32
N ALA A 87 -21.97 -0.78 23.48
CA ALA A 87 -22.83 -1.49 22.54
C ALA A 87 -23.83 -2.37 23.29
N LYS A 88 -23.39 -3.13 24.30
CA LYS A 88 -24.27 -3.97 25.13
C LYS A 88 -25.37 -3.16 25.81
N LYS A 89 -25.05 -2.01 26.42
CA LYS A 89 -26.06 -1.12 27.01
C LYS A 89 -27.12 -0.64 25.99
N ARG A 90 -26.72 -0.39 24.75
CA ARG A 90 -27.65 0.01 23.68
C ARG A 90 -28.50 -1.17 23.18
N ILE A 91 -27.93 -2.37 23.16
CA ILE A 91 -28.61 -3.62 22.79
C ILE A 91 -29.62 -4.03 23.89
N ASP A 92 -29.19 -3.96 25.15
CA ASP A 92 -29.98 -4.31 26.34
C ASP A 92 -31.19 -3.38 26.55
N ALA A 93 -31.16 -2.17 25.97
CA ALA A 93 -32.30 -1.24 25.92
C ALA A 93 -33.44 -1.69 24.99
N GLY A 94 -33.37 -2.92 24.45
CA GLY A 94 -34.40 -3.54 23.61
C GLY A 94 -34.22 -3.30 22.11
N MET A 95 -33.07 -2.77 21.69
CA MET A 95 -32.74 -2.62 20.27
C MET A 95 -32.06 -3.91 19.78
N LEU A 96 -32.70 -4.61 18.83
CA LEU A 96 -32.08 -5.71 18.10
C LEU A 96 -30.77 -5.22 17.47
N VAL A 97 -29.70 -6.02 17.48
CA VAL A 97 -28.47 -5.72 16.74
C VAL A 97 -28.76 -5.83 15.25
N GLY A 98 -29.24 -4.74 14.64
CA GLY A 98 -29.51 -4.63 13.22
C GLY A 98 -28.36 -3.95 12.48
N ASP A 99 -28.54 -3.81 11.17
CA ASP A 99 -27.57 -3.13 10.31
C ASP A 99 -27.40 -1.65 10.71
N ARG A 100 -28.44 -1.02 11.25
CA ARG A 100 -28.40 0.36 11.75
C ARG A 100 -27.40 0.56 12.88
N GLU A 101 -27.45 -0.27 13.92
CA GLU A 101 -26.56 -0.15 15.08
C GLU A 101 -25.11 -0.42 14.68
N VAL A 102 -24.88 -1.41 13.82
CA VAL A 102 -23.55 -1.73 13.28
C VAL A 102 -22.99 -0.52 12.53
N VAL A 103 -23.77 0.06 11.61
CA VAL A 103 -23.36 1.22 10.80
C VAL A 103 -23.08 2.43 11.70
N GLU A 104 -23.93 2.72 12.68
CA GLU A 104 -23.73 3.86 13.58
C GLU A 104 -22.45 3.72 14.41
N ILE A 105 -22.24 2.57 15.07
CA ILE A 105 -21.06 2.36 15.92
C ILE A 105 -19.79 2.42 15.07
N LEU A 106 -19.82 1.83 13.88
CA LEU A 106 -18.68 1.83 12.96
C LEU A 106 -18.34 3.25 12.47
N PHE A 107 -19.32 4.03 12.03
CA PHE A 107 -19.09 5.39 11.54
C PHE A 107 -18.55 6.30 12.65
N ARG A 108 -19.07 6.17 13.87
CA ARG A 108 -18.52 6.87 15.04
C ARG A 108 -17.08 6.50 15.31
N LYS A 109 -16.73 5.21 15.19
CA LYS A 109 -15.35 4.75 15.39
C LYS A 109 -14.41 5.33 14.34
N LEU A 110 -14.83 5.36 13.07
CA LEU A 110 -14.05 5.92 11.96
C LEU A 110 -13.78 7.42 12.10
N LEU A 111 -14.65 8.17 12.79
CA LEU A 111 -14.46 9.60 13.06
C LEU A 111 -13.45 9.90 14.16
N ALA A 112 -12.89 8.89 14.82
CA ALA A 112 -11.92 9.10 15.88
C ALA A 112 -10.57 9.60 15.30
N PRO A 113 -9.87 10.56 15.96
CA PRO A 113 -8.71 11.24 15.37
C PRO A 113 -7.54 10.33 14.95
N GLN A 114 -7.41 9.16 15.57
CA GLN A 114 -6.36 8.20 15.23
C GLN A 114 -6.53 7.62 13.82
N TYR A 115 -7.74 7.65 13.23
CA TYR A 115 -8.01 7.07 11.92
C TYR A 115 -7.87 8.06 10.76
N VAL A 116 -7.46 9.32 11.01
CA VAL A 116 -7.41 10.37 9.99
C VAL A 116 -6.60 9.97 8.74
N THR A 117 -5.45 9.31 8.92
CA THR A 117 -4.58 8.89 7.82
C THR A 117 -5.15 7.70 7.05
N GLY A 118 -5.73 6.73 7.76
CA GLY A 118 -6.35 5.56 7.18
C GLY A 118 -6.91 4.60 8.22
N ALA A 119 -7.76 3.67 7.77
CA ALA A 119 -8.37 2.66 8.61
C ALA A 119 -8.45 1.31 7.91
N VAL A 120 -8.31 0.22 8.67
CA VAL A 120 -8.64 -1.14 8.22
C VAL A 120 -9.81 -1.63 9.06
N VAL A 121 -10.93 -1.94 8.38
CA VAL A 121 -12.17 -2.43 8.97
C VAL A 121 -12.31 -3.92 8.64
N ASP A 122 -12.32 -4.78 9.66
CA ASP A 122 -12.52 -6.22 9.48
C ASP A 122 -13.99 -6.61 9.69
N GLY A 123 -14.59 -7.14 8.63
CA GLY A 123 -15.89 -7.80 8.67
C GLY A 123 -17.07 -6.88 8.44
N PHE A 124 -16.90 -5.81 7.66
CA PHE A 124 -17.96 -4.98 7.07
C PHE A 124 -17.68 -4.76 5.58
N PRO A 125 -18.67 -4.78 4.68
CA PRO A 125 -20.09 -5.11 4.92
C PRO A 125 -20.38 -6.63 4.90
N ARG A 126 -21.48 -7.05 5.55
CA ARG A 126 -21.95 -8.45 5.62
C ARG A 126 -23.32 -8.70 5.01
N SER A 127 -24.07 -7.64 4.68
CA SER A 127 -25.40 -7.68 4.08
C SER A 127 -25.52 -6.65 2.95
N MET A 128 -26.55 -6.77 2.11
CA MET A 128 -26.83 -5.81 1.05
C MET A 128 -27.13 -4.40 1.61
N VAL A 129 -27.87 -4.32 2.71
CA VAL A 129 -28.15 -3.06 3.42
C VAL A 129 -26.87 -2.33 3.84
N GLN A 130 -25.88 -3.07 4.37
CA GLN A 130 -24.58 -2.50 4.73
C GLN A 130 -23.77 -2.06 3.50
N VAL A 131 -23.88 -2.80 2.39
CA VAL A 131 -23.29 -2.42 1.10
C VAL A 131 -23.86 -1.09 0.61
N GLU A 132 -25.18 -0.90 0.68
CA GLU A 132 -25.82 0.38 0.31
C GLU A 132 -25.38 1.51 1.24
N CYS A 133 -25.30 1.28 2.55
CA CYS A 133 -24.77 2.25 3.50
C CYS A 133 -23.32 2.67 3.15
N LEU A 134 -22.50 1.73 2.67
CA LEU A 134 -21.13 2.02 2.24
C LEU A 134 -21.09 2.90 0.97
N LYS A 135 -21.97 2.63 -0.01
CA LYS A 135 -22.12 3.46 -1.23
C LYS A 135 -22.54 4.88 -0.88
N HIS A 136 -23.54 5.02 -0.01
CA HIS A 136 -24.01 6.32 0.45
C HIS A 136 -22.95 7.08 1.26
N LEU A 137 -22.17 6.38 2.10
CA LEU A 137 -21.04 7.00 2.79
C LEU A 137 -20.07 7.62 1.79
N PHE A 138 -19.65 6.84 0.79
CA PHE A 138 -18.72 7.32 -0.23
C PHE A 138 -19.27 8.55 -0.99
N ALA A 139 -20.55 8.54 -1.36
CA ALA A 139 -21.20 9.68 -2.00
C ALA A 139 -21.16 10.92 -1.09
N ARG A 140 -21.56 10.79 0.19
CA ARG A 140 -21.53 11.91 1.14
C ARG A 140 -20.13 12.46 1.41
N LEU A 141 -19.11 11.62 1.44
CA LEU A 141 -17.72 12.09 1.57
C LEU A 141 -17.28 12.92 0.37
N ASN A 142 -17.72 12.56 -0.84
CA ASN A 142 -17.47 13.37 -2.03
C ASN A 142 -18.25 14.69 -2.00
N ASP A 143 -19.50 14.69 -1.54
CA ASP A 143 -20.29 15.92 -1.34
C ASP A 143 -19.56 16.88 -0.38
N LEU A 144 -19.14 16.39 0.79
CA LEU A 144 -18.39 17.18 1.77
C LEU A 144 -17.08 17.71 1.19
N ARG A 145 -16.33 16.89 0.46
CA ARG A 145 -15.12 17.35 -0.23
C ARG A 145 -15.40 18.50 -1.20
N GLN A 146 -16.47 18.41 -2.00
CA GLN A 146 -16.83 19.47 -2.94
C GLN A 146 -17.24 20.75 -2.19
N GLU A 147 -18.05 20.61 -1.14
CA GLU A 147 -18.53 21.69 -0.27
C GLU A 147 -17.36 22.46 0.37
N PHE A 148 -16.38 21.75 0.94
CA PHE A 148 -15.26 22.33 1.67
C PHE A 148 -14.01 22.62 0.82
N ARG A 149 -14.02 22.34 -0.50
CA ARG A 149 -12.83 22.40 -1.39
C ARG A 149 -12.04 23.71 -1.31
N HIS A 150 -12.74 24.84 -1.16
CA HIS A 150 -12.14 26.18 -1.12
C HIS A 150 -12.16 26.83 0.27
N SER A 151 -12.51 26.05 1.30
CA SER A 151 -12.53 26.51 2.69
C SER A 151 -11.20 26.21 3.40
N ALA A 152 -10.95 26.89 4.52
CA ALA A 152 -9.80 26.58 5.39
C ALA A 152 -9.84 25.13 5.93
N ASP A 153 -11.04 24.55 6.05
CA ASP A 153 -11.25 23.17 6.49
C ASP A 153 -11.11 22.13 5.37
N GLY A 154 -10.88 22.54 4.11
CA GLY A 154 -10.84 21.64 2.96
C GLY A 154 -9.83 20.50 3.07
N VAL A 155 -8.73 20.72 3.80
CA VAL A 155 -7.69 19.71 4.08
C VAL A 155 -8.25 18.50 4.84
N ARG A 156 -9.33 18.70 5.62
CA ARG A 156 -9.97 17.65 6.45
C ARG A 156 -10.91 16.76 5.65
N PHE A 157 -11.22 17.12 4.39
CA PHE A 157 -12.12 16.38 3.51
C PHE A 157 -11.37 15.93 2.24
N PRO A 158 -10.42 14.98 2.37
CA PRO A 158 -9.67 14.45 1.23
C PRO A 158 -10.58 13.67 0.28
N LYS A 159 -10.06 13.33 -0.92
CA LYS A 159 -10.74 12.39 -1.82
C LYS A 159 -10.82 11.03 -1.10
N PRO A 160 -12.03 10.47 -0.89
CA PRO A 160 -12.16 9.19 -0.19
C PRO A 160 -11.66 8.05 -1.07
N HIS A 161 -10.81 7.17 -0.52
CA HIS A 161 -10.34 5.95 -1.18
C HIS A 161 -10.84 4.72 -0.44
N PHE A 162 -11.75 3.96 -1.04
CA PHE A 162 -12.27 2.71 -0.47
C PHE A 162 -11.67 1.52 -1.20
N HIS A 163 -11.04 0.62 -0.45
CA HIS A 163 -10.50 -0.64 -0.93
C HIS A 163 -11.30 -1.80 -0.36
N ILE A 164 -11.94 -2.58 -1.22
CA ILE A 164 -12.69 -3.78 -0.82
C ILE A 164 -11.76 -4.97 -0.96
N LEU A 165 -11.34 -5.57 0.17
CA LEU A 165 -10.43 -6.71 0.15
C LEU A 165 -11.20 -7.96 0.50
N VAL A 166 -11.14 -8.98 -0.36
CA VAL A 166 -11.81 -10.26 -0.13
C VAL A 166 -10.79 -11.38 -0.10
N LEU A 167 -10.51 -11.89 1.11
CA LEU A 167 -9.71 -13.09 1.30
C LEU A 167 -10.57 -14.33 1.03
N PHE A 168 -10.25 -15.05 -0.04
CA PHE A 168 -10.97 -16.24 -0.46
C PHE A 168 -10.18 -17.51 -0.15
N VAL A 169 -10.85 -18.48 0.46
CA VAL A 169 -10.41 -19.88 0.60
C VAL A 169 -11.57 -20.76 0.16
N ASP A 170 -11.27 -21.94 -0.38
CA ASP A 170 -12.30 -22.93 -0.69
C ASP A 170 -12.94 -23.49 0.59
N GLU A 171 -14.10 -24.12 0.43
CA GLU A 171 -14.89 -24.65 1.54
C GLU A 171 -14.13 -25.71 2.36
N ASN A 172 -13.41 -26.62 1.69
CA ASN A 172 -12.71 -27.71 2.37
C ASN A 172 -11.59 -27.16 3.25
N GLU A 173 -10.79 -26.24 2.71
CA GLU A 173 -9.73 -25.59 3.46
C GLU A 173 -10.28 -24.69 4.58
N SER A 174 -11.38 -23.96 4.32
CA SER A 174 -12.11 -23.18 5.34
C SER A 174 -12.55 -24.07 6.51
N VAL A 175 -13.20 -25.19 6.23
CA VAL A 175 -13.68 -26.14 7.27
C VAL A 175 -12.49 -26.71 8.02
N ARG A 176 -11.45 -27.16 7.32
CA ARG A 176 -10.23 -27.68 7.93
C ARG A 176 -9.59 -26.66 8.88
N ARG A 177 -9.44 -25.40 8.46
CA ARG A 177 -8.87 -24.32 9.29
C ARG A 177 -9.73 -23.99 10.50
N GLN A 178 -11.05 -24.00 10.35
CA GLN A 178 -11.97 -23.77 11.46
C GLN A 178 -11.89 -24.88 12.51
N LEU A 179 -11.91 -26.15 12.08
CA LEU A 179 -11.77 -27.29 12.99
C LEU A 179 -10.42 -27.29 13.70
N LYS A 180 -9.34 -27.02 12.96
CA LYS A 180 -7.99 -26.89 13.53
C LYS A 180 -7.95 -25.79 14.60
N ARG A 181 -8.50 -24.61 14.32
CA ARG A 181 -8.61 -23.52 15.29
C ARG A 181 -9.41 -23.95 16.54
N GLY A 182 -10.52 -24.66 16.35
CA GLY A 182 -11.32 -25.17 17.46
C GLY A 182 -10.54 -26.12 18.37
N GLN A 183 -9.77 -27.04 17.78
CA GLN A 183 -8.89 -27.96 18.51
C GLN A 183 -7.80 -27.21 19.28
N GLU A 184 -7.09 -26.28 18.62
CA GLU A 184 -6.05 -25.45 19.24
C GLU A 184 -6.58 -24.62 20.41
N CYS A 185 -7.77 -24.02 20.29
CA CYS A 185 -8.40 -23.28 21.38
C CYS A 185 -8.76 -24.18 22.57
N LEU A 186 -9.26 -25.39 22.32
CA LEU A 186 -9.56 -26.34 23.40
C LEU A 186 -8.28 -26.76 24.14
N GLU A 187 -7.22 -27.10 23.41
CA GLU A 187 -5.93 -27.44 24.00
C GLU A 187 -5.33 -26.27 24.80
N GLN A 188 -5.45 -25.04 24.29
CA GLN A 188 -4.99 -23.85 24.98
C GLN A 188 -5.78 -23.57 26.26
N ASN A 189 -7.09 -23.75 26.25
CA ASN A 189 -7.92 -23.60 27.45
C ASN A 189 -7.62 -24.66 28.50
N GLU A 190 -7.35 -25.91 28.08
CA GLU A 190 -6.92 -26.96 29.02
C GLU A 190 -5.58 -26.63 29.67
N ARG A 191 -4.64 -25.99 28.96
CA ARG A 191 -3.40 -25.46 29.54
C ARG A 191 -3.69 -24.27 30.48
N ALA A 192 -4.51 -23.32 30.04
CA ALA A 192 -4.86 -22.15 30.82
C ALA A 192 -5.50 -22.52 32.17
N LYS A 193 -6.38 -23.53 32.20
CA LYS A 193 -6.96 -24.08 33.43
C LYS A 193 -5.91 -24.64 34.40
N ARG A 194 -4.85 -25.27 33.89
CA ARG A 194 -3.75 -25.80 34.72
C ARG A 194 -2.89 -24.68 35.29
N ASP A 195 -2.64 -23.66 34.50
CA ASP A 195 -1.74 -22.55 34.84
C ASP A 195 -2.47 -21.38 35.55
N GLY A 196 -3.79 -21.48 35.77
CA GLY A 196 -4.61 -20.41 36.36
C GLY A 196 -4.77 -19.18 35.46
N ALA A 197 -4.56 -19.34 34.15
CA ALA A 197 -4.69 -18.28 33.15
C ALA A 197 -6.13 -18.17 32.61
N PRO A 198 -6.52 -17.01 32.06
CA PRO A 198 -7.86 -16.82 31.49
C PRO A 198 -8.08 -17.69 30.24
N GLU A 199 -9.26 -18.32 30.16
CA GLU A 199 -9.69 -19.10 29.00
C GLU A 199 -10.07 -18.19 27.81
N ILE A 200 -9.86 -18.69 26.61
CA ILE A 200 -10.28 -18.04 25.35
C ILE A 200 -11.62 -18.63 24.90
N GLU A 201 -12.48 -17.79 24.31
CA GLU A 201 -13.78 -18.23 23.82
C GLU A 201 -13.65 -19.26 22.68
N VAL A 202 -14.26 -20.43 22.86
CA VAL A 202 -14.34 -21.47 21.84
C VAL A 202 -15.62 -21.29 21.02
N ARG A 203 -15.47 -21.08 19.71
CA ARG A 203 -16.59 -20.87 18.80
C ARG A 203 -17.30 -22.18 18.53
N LYS A 204 -18.62 -22.24 18.77
CA LYS A 204 -19.44 -23.44 18.49
C LYS A 204 -19.33 -23.95 17.05
N THR A 205 -19.15 -23.04 16.08
CA THR A 205 -18.99 -23.39 14.66
C THR A 205 -17.72 -24.15 14.34
N ASP A 206 -16.73 -24.10 15.23
CA ASP A 206 -15.40 -24.69 15.03
C ASP A 206 -15.31 -26.12 15.58
N LEU A 207 -16.38 -26.61 16.20
CA LEU A 207 -16.42 -27.91 16.88
C LEU A 207 -16.92 -29.05 15.99
N SER A 208 -17.62 -28.73 14.89
CA SER A 208 -18.12 -29.74 13.96
C SER A 208 -17.99 -29.30 12.52
N ALA A 209 -17.71 -30.26 11.63
CA ALA A 209 -17.57 -30.00 10.20
C ALA A 209 -18.88 -29.45 9.60
N GLU A 210 -20.03 -29.93 10.09
CA GLU A 210 -21.35 -29.46 9.65
C GLU A 210 -21.58 -27.98 10.00
N ALA A 211 -21.28 -27.57 11.24
CA ALA A 211 -21.43 -26.18 11.64
C ALA A 211 -20.46 -25.25 10.89
N ALA A 212 -19.23 -25.69 10.65
CA ALA A 212 -18.24 -24.97 9.86
C ALA A 212 -18.67 -24.80 8.39
N ARG A 213 -19.23 -25.85 7.77
CA ARG A 213 -19.80 -25.79 6.41
C ARG A 213 -21.00 -24.85 6.34
N ASN A 214 -21.93 -24.95 7.30
CA ASN A 214 -23.08 -24.05 7.35
C ASN A 214 -22.65 -22.59 7.46
N ARG A 215 -21.62 -22.29 8.27
CA ARG A 215 -21.05 -20.94 8.37
C ARG A 215 -20.44 -20.45 7.05
N TYR A 216 -19.76 -21.33 6.32
CA TYR A 216 -19.21 -21.01 5.01
C TYR A 216 -20.31 -20.75 3.97
N ARG A 217 -21.37 -21.56 3.96
CA ARG A 217 -22.54 -21.36 3.10
C ARG A 217 -23.22 -20.03 3.36
N VAL A 218 -23.48 -19.67 4.63
CA VAL A 218 -24.07 -18.38 5.00
C VAL A 218 -23.21 -17.21 4.50
N PHE A 219 -21.88 -17.31 4.60
CA PHE A 219 -20.98 -16.30 4.04
C PHE A 219 -21.15 -16.17 2.52
N LYS A 220 -21.18 -17.30 1.80
CA LYS A 220 -21.31 -17.31 0.34
C LYS A 220 -22.64 -16.71 -0.14
N GLU A 221 -23.73 -17.05 0.54
CA GLU A 221 -25.08 -16.61 0.17
C GLU A 221 -25.36 -15.16 0.58
N ARG A 222 -24.99 -14.76 1.81
CA ARG A 222 -25.43 -13.47 2.36
C ARG A 222 -24.41 -12.36 2.28
N THR A 223 -23.13 -12.69 2.10
CA THR A 223 -22.04 -11.72 2.20
C THR A 223 -21.24 -11.63 0.92
N TYR A 224 -20.91 -12.78 0.29
CA TYR A 224 -20.08 -12.79 -0.91
C TYR A 224 -20.77 -12.15 -2.11
N GLU A 225 -22.04 -12.48 -2.38
CA GLU A 225 -22.79 -11.89 -3.49
C GLU A 225 -22.95 -10.35 -3.34
N PRO A 226 -23.35 -9.80 -2.17
CA PRO A 226 -23.34 -8.35 -1.98
C PRO A 226 -21.98 -7.69 -2.18
N LEU A 227 -20.88 -8.32 -1.72
CA LEU A 227 -19.53 -7.79 -1.91
C LEU A 227 -19.14 -7.69 -3.40
N GLN A 228 -19.62 -8.61 -4.24
CA GLN A 228 -19.34 -8.55 -5.69
C GLN A 228 -19.93 -7.29 -6.33
N SER A 229 -21.06 -6.78 -5.83
CA SER A 229 -21.68 -5.55 -6.35
C SER A 229 -20.83 -4.29 -6.13
N LEU A 230 -19.85 -4.34 -5.23
CA LEU A 230 -18.93 -3.23 -4.98
C LEU A 230 -17.78 -3.15 -5.98
N ARG A 231 -17.58 -4.20 -6.79
CA ARG A 231 -16.49 -4.28 -7.77
C ARG A 231 -16.53 -3.18 -8.82
N ASP A 232 -17.72 -2.76 -9.21
CA ASP A 232 -17.91 -1.76 -10.26
C ASP A 232 -17.78 -0.32 -9.74
N ILE A 233 -17.68 -0.14 -8.42
CA ILE A 233 -17.73 1.17 -7.75
C ILE A 233 -16.41 1.48 -7.04
N PHE A 234 -15.78 0.48 -6.43
CA PHE A 234 -14.59 0.64 -5.58
C PHE A 234 -13.42 -0.21 -6.06
N HIS A 235 -12.22 0.11 -5.56
CA HIS A 235 -11.05 -0.72 -5.80
C HIS A 235 -11.24 -2.09 -5.12
N TYR A 236 -11.51 -3.11 -5.93
CA TYR A 236 -11.87 -4.44 -5.46
C TYR A 236 -10.72 -5.41 -5.65
N HIS A 237 -10.23 -5.94 -4.52
CA HIS A 237 -9.07 -6.81 -4.41
C HIS A 237 -9.53 -8.22 -4.02
N PHE A 238 -9.48 -9.15 -4.98
CA PHE A 238 -9.81 -10.55 -4.73
C PHE A 238 -8.53 -11.35 -4.51
N ILE A 239 -8.32 -11.83 -3.29
CA ILE A 239 -7.05 -12.42 -2.88
C ILE A 239 -7.26 -13.89 -2.56
N ASN A 240 -6.58 -14.76 -3.30
CA ASN A 240 -6.52 -16.17 -2.95
C ASN A 240 -5.72 -16.35 -1.66
N ALA A 241 -6.40 -16.74 -0.59
CA ALA A 241 -5.85 -16.95 0.75
C ALA A 241 -5.55 -18.44 1.06
N GLN A 242 -5.51 -19.30 0.03
CA GLN A 242 -4.97 -20.66 0.15
C GLN A 242 -3.44 -20.65 0.29
N GLY A 243 -2.89 -21.67 0.93
CA GLY A 243 -1.44 -21.78 1.19
C GLY A 243 -1.03 -21.19 2.53
N SER A 244 0.27 -20.97 2.69
CA SER A 244 0.90 -20.47 3.91
C SER A 244 0.69 -18.97 4.09
N LEU A 245 0.79 -18.50 5.35
CA LEU A 245 0.63 -17.07 5.67
C LEU A 245 1.59 -16.17 4.86
N PRO A 246 2.90 -16.47 4.73
CA PRO A 246 3.80 -15.63 3.93
C PRO A 246 3.41 -15.54 2.45
N GLU A 247 2.91 -16.64 1.86
CA GLU A 247 2.45 -16.64 0.47
C GLU A 247 1.20 -15.76 0.28
N VAL A 248 0.26 -15.83 1.24
CA VAL A 248 -0.94 -14.99 1.22
C VAL A 248 -0.55 -13.51 1.39
N GLN A 249 0.35 -13.20 2.32
CA GLN A 249 0.88 -11.85 2.52
C GLN A 249 1.60 -11.30 1.28
N ALA A 250 2.38 -12.12 0.58
CA ALA A 250 3.00 -11.73 -0.68
C ALA A 250 1.97 -11.42 -1.78
N ARG A 251 0.87 -12.18 -1.84
CA ARG A 251 -0.25 -11.89 -2.76
C ARG A 251 -0.96 -10.60 -2.40
N ILE A 252 -1.18 -10.34 -1.10
CA ILE A 252 -1.72 -9.06 -0.61
C ILE A 252 -0.84 -7.91 -1.07
N ILE A 253 0.47 -7.97 -0.83
CA ILE A 253 1.41 -6.93 -1.28
C ILE A 253 1.30 -6.72 -2.79
N LYS A 254 1.36 -7.80 -3.57
CA LYS A 254 1.31 -7.71 -5.04
C LYS A 254 0.05 -7.00 -5.53
N GLU A 255 -1.11 -7.35 -4.97
CA GLU A 255 -2.39 -6.76 -5.35
C GLU A 255 -2.46 -5.27 -4.96
N LEU A 256 -2.00 -4.95 -3.75
CA LEU A 256 -1.97 -3.58 -3.24
C LEU A 256 -0.95 -2.67 -3.98
N GLN A 257 0.20 -3.20 -4.40
CA GLN A 257 1.21 -2.47 -5.16
C GLN A 257 0.74 -2.10 -6.56
N TYR A 258 0.01 -3.00 -7.23
CA TYR A 258 -0.51 -2.75 -8.58
C TYR A 258 -1.40 -1.49 -8.60
N GLN A 259 -2.19 -1.25 -7.55
CA GLN A 259 -3.13 -0.12 -7.48
C GLN A 259 -2.54 1.17 -6.91
N SER A 260 -1.48 1.13 -6.09
CA SER A 260 -0.84 2.38 -5.62
C SER A 260 -0.25 3.24 -6.75
N SER A 261 -0.07 2.67 -7.95
CA SER A 261 0.27 3.41 -9.18
C SER A 261 -0.89 4.24 -9.77
N LEU A 262 -2.14 3.98 -9.35
CA LEU A 262 -3.40 4.55 -9.87
C LEU A 262 -4.15 5.44 -8.85
N GLU A 263 -3.61 5.61 -7.63
CA GLU A 263 -4.27 6.32 -6.52
C GLU A 263 -4.12 7.85 -6.57
N LEU A 264 -3.44 8.36 -7.59
CA LEU A 264 -3.31 9.80 -7.79
C LEU A 264 -4.56 10.37 -8.44
N SER A 265 -4.91 11.62 -8.10
CA SER A 265 -5.91 12.33 -8.90
C SER A 265 -5.42 12.46 -10.33
N GLU A 266 -6.31 12.49 -11.33
CA GLU A 266 -5.95 12.61 -12.75
C GLU A 266 -4.96 13.76 -12.99
N GLU A 267 -5.23 14.92 -12.40
CA GLU A 267 -4.34 16.09 -12.42
C GLU A 267 -2.96 15.82 -11.80
N THR A 268 -2.89 15.04 -10.71
CA THR A 268 -1.61 14.67 -10.08
C THR A 268 -0.87 13.59 -10.87
N TYR A 269 -1.59 12.64 -11.45
CA TYR A 269 -1.03 11.59 -12.29
C TYR A 269 -0.42 12.18 -13.56
N ASP A 270 -1.12 13.09 -14.24
CA ASP A 270 -0.63 13.75 -15.45
C ASP A 270 0.68 14.50 -15.19
N LEU A 271 0.83 15.11 -14.01
CA LEU A 271 2.05 15.82 -13.62
C LEU A 271 3.25 14.90 -13.37
N ILE A 272 3.03 13.69 -12.85
CA ILE A 272 4.13 12.79 -12.47
C ILE A 272 4.36 11.62 -13.44
N SER A 273 3.38 11.29 -14.27
CA SER A 273 3.44 10.20 -15.26
C SER A 273 4.61 10.30 -16.26
N PRO A 274 5.18 11.50 -16.57
CA PRO A 274 6.41 11.57 -17.36
C PRO A 274 7.65 11.01 -16.66
N ILE A 275 7.62 10.84 -15.32
CA ILE A 275 8.71 10.25 -14.55
C ILE A 275 8.49 8.72 -14.49
N PRO A 276 9.35 7.91 -15.12
CA PRO A 276 9.18 6.46 -15.13
C PRO A 276 9.37 5.85 -13.73
N LEU A 277 8.70 4.73 -13.48
CA LEU A 277 8.90 3.96 -12.24
C LEU A 277 10.34 3.45 -12.17
N SER A 278 10.91 3.37 -10.96
CA SER A 278 12.26 2.82 -10.77
C SER A 278 12.41 1.41 -11.33
N SER A 279 11.36 0.59 -11.23
CA SER A 279 11.32 -0.75 -11.82
C SER A 279 11.43 -0.72 -13.34
N GLN A 280 10.73 0.21 -14.01
CA GLN A 280 10.80 0.40 -15.46
C GLN A 280 12.19 0.89 -15.89
N ILE A 281 12.81 1.79 -15.12
CA ILE A 281 14.20 2.23 -15.37
C ILE A 281 15.16 1.04 -15.35
N THR A 282 14.97 0.07 -14.45
CA THR A 282 15.86 -1.08 -14.32
C THR A 282 15.56 -2.24 -15.29
N GLN A 283 14.32 -2.40 -15.76
CA GLN A 283 13.85 -3.59 -16.47
C GLN A 283 14.62 -3.89 -17.77
N HIS A 284 15.12 -2.86 -18.44
CA HIS A 284 15.91 -2.97 -19.68
C HIS A 284 17.29 -2.30 -19.59
N ALA A 285 17.67 -1.78 -18.42
CA ALA A 285 18.89 -0.98 -18.23
C ALA A 285 20.16 -1.64 -18.81
N ARG A 286 20.27 -2.97 -18.68
CA ARG A 286 21.43 -3.72 -19.19
C ARG A 286 21.43 -3.84 -20.72
N GLN A 287 20.28 -4.09 -21.34
CA GLN A 287 20.18 -4.18 -22.81
C GLN A 287 20.44 -2.80 -23.43
N ASP A 288 19.92 -1.74 -22.82
CA ASP A 288 20.15 -0.37 -23.27
C ASP A 288 21.61 0.06 -23.08
N LEU A 289 22.26 -0.37 -21.99
CA LEU A 289 23.68 -0.12 -21.74
C LEU A 289 24.55 -0.70 -22.85
N VAL A 290 24.35 -1.97 -23.21
CA VAL A 290 25.13 -2.63 -24.26
C VAL A 290 24.95 -1.90 -25.59
N ARG A 291 23.71 -1.57 -25.96
CA ARG A 291 23.42 -0.82 -27.19
C ARG A 291 24.11 0.54 -27.22
N ARG A 292 24.07 1.29 -26.10
CA ARG A 292 24.77 2.58 -26.02
C ARG A 292 26.27 2.43 -26.22
N LEU A 293 26.90 1.42 -25.61
CA LEU A 293 28.34 1.17 -25.77
C LEU A 293 28.72 0.84 -27.22
N ASP A 294 27.92 0.02 -27.90
CA ASP A 294 28.11 -0.28 -29.33
C ASP A 294 27.95 1.00 -30.18
N ASP A 295 26.89 1.78 -29.95
CA ASP A 295 26.65 3.04 -30.63
C ASP A 295 27.79 4.06 -30.39
N TYR A 296 28.35 4.13 -29.18
CA TYR A 296 29.50 4.98 -28.87
C TYR A 296 30.74 4.57 -29.64
N ALA A 297 31.02 3.27 -29.72
CA ALA A 297 32.18 2.74 -30.43
C ALA A 297 32.08 3.00 -31.94
N GLU A 298 30.90 2.85 -32.52
CA GLU A 298 30.65 3.04 -33.95
C GLU A 298 30.58 4.52 -34.37
N ARG A 299 29.81 5.33 -33.63
CA ARG A 299 29.41 6.68 -34.07
C ARG A 299 30.20 7.79 -33.40
N GLN A 300 30.76 7.54 -32.22
CA GLN A 300 31.45 8.53 -31.39
C GLN A 300 32.86 8.08 -31.02
N THR A 301 33.53 7.38 -31.94
CA THR A 301 34.79 6.67 -31.71
C THR A 301 35.88 7.54 -31.09
N VAL A 302 36.02 8.79 -31.55
CA VAL A 302 37.07 9.71 -31.06
C VAL A 302 36.85 10.06 -29.59
N LEU A 303 35.63 10.46 -29.22
CA LEU A 303 35.32 10.82 -27.83
C LEU A 303 35.37 9.58 -26.93
N PHE A 304 34.83 8.44 -27.39
CA PHE A 304 34.83 7.19 -26.66
C PHE A 304 36.26 6.72 -26.33
N ARG A 305 37.19 6.80 -27.29
CA ARG A 305 38.62 6.51 -27.05
C ARG A 305 39.25 7.44 -26.02
N ARG A 306 38.98 8.76 -26.08
CA ARG A 306 39.48 9.72 -25.10
C ARG A 306 39.00 9.42 -23.68
N VAL A 307 37.75 8.97 -23.54
CA VAL A 307 37.20 8.54 -22.24
C VAL A 307 37.92 7.28 -21.74
N ILE A 308 38.16 6.28 -22.61
CA ILE A 308 38.90 5.07 -22.25
C ILE A 308 40.33 5.40 -21.82
N GLU A 309 41.04 6.26 -22.57
CA GLU A 309 42.38 6.73 -22.23
C GLU A 309 42.40 7.44 -20.86
N LEU A 310 41.43 8.33 -20.62
CA LEU A 310 41.27 8.99 -19.31
C LEU A 310 41.11 7.97 -18.17
N ILE A 311 40.26 6.95 -18.37
CA ILE A 311 40.05 5.88 -17.39
C ILE A 311 41.37 5.14 -17.12
N GLN A 312 42.08 4.75 -18.18
CA GLN A 312 43.32 3.97 -18.08
C GLN A 312 44.44 4.74 -17.38
N GLU A 313 44.61 6.02 -17.72
CA GLU A 313 45.73 6.81 -17.22
C GLU A 313 45.49 7.43 -15.85
N LYS A 314 44.26 7.88 -15.56
CA LYS A 314 43.95 8.68 -14.37
C LYS A 314 43.18 7.91 -13.30
N PHE A 315 42.32 6.96 -13.68
CA PHE A 315 41.45 6.27 -12.73
C PHE A 315 41.96 4.89 -12.33
N LEU A 316 42.35 4.05 -13.28
CA LEU A 316 42.82 2.69 -12.99
C LEU A 316 43.98 2.62 -11.99
N PRO A 317 45.00 3.51 -12.02
CA PRO A 317 46.06 3.48 -11.02
C PRO A 317 45.52 3.65 -9.59
N ILE A 318 44.59 4.59 -9.39
CA ILE A 318 43.98 4.87 -8.08
C ILE A 318 43.08 3.71 -7.66
N ILE A 319 42.24 3.20 -8.56
CA ILE A 319 41.36 2.06 -8.30
C ILE A 319 42.17 0.83 -7.87
N ARG A 320 43.29 0.55 -8.55
CA ARG A 320 44.20 -0.56 -8.19
C ARG A 320 44.79 -0.38 -6.79
N SER A 321 45.18 0.83 -6.41
CA SER A 321 45.64 1.12 -5.04
C SER A 321 44.55 0.90 -3.98
N HIS A 322 43.28 1.04 -4.36
CA HIS A 322 42.12 0.86 -3.50
C HIS A 322 41.46 -0.53 -3.62
N ALA A 323 42.13 -1.51 -4.23
CA ALA A 323 41.58 -2.83 -4.50
C ALA A 323 41.13 -3.60 -3.24
N ILE A 324 41.75 -3.32 -2.09
CA ILE A 324 41.35 -3.92 -0.79
C ILE A 324 40.08 -3.25 -0.26
N SER A 325 39.99 -1.92 -0.31
CA SER A 325 38.84 -1.18 0.22
C SER A 325 37.57 -1.30 -0.61
N GLY A 326 37.68 -1.68 -1.89
CA GLY A 326 36.54 -1.73 -2.82
C GLY A 326 35.92 -0.34 -3.13
N GLN A 327 36.61 0.75 -2.78
CA GLN A 327 36.12 2.11 -2.99
C GLN A 327 37.27 3.09 -3.27
N ALA A 328 37.12 3.92 -4.29
CA ALA A 328 38.06 4.96 -4.68
C ALA A 328 37.35 6.31 -4.86
N HIS A 329 38.02 7.39 -4.43
CA HIS A 329 37.57 8.76 -4.66
C HIS A 329 38.63 9.50 -5.47
N VAL A 330 38.22 10.05 -6.61
CA VAL A 330 39.12 10.74 -7.53
C VAL A 330 38.60 12.16 -7.73
N ASN A 331 39.42 13.16 -7.41
CA ASN A 331 39.17 14.55 -7.79
C ASN A 331 40.03 14.86 -9.02
N ILE A 332 39.41 15.31 -10.11
CA ILE A 332 40.10 15.55 -11.37
C ILE A 332 39.62 16.82 -12.07
N GLU A 333 40.56 17.48 -12.75
CA GLU A 333 40.29 18.53 -13.72
C GLU A 333 40.60 17.95 -15.10
N THR A 334 39.58 17.85 -15.94
CA THR A 334 39.74 17.32 -17.30
C THR A 334 38.74 17.98 -18.23
N PRO A 335 39.17 18.43 -19.42
CA PRO A 335 38.26 18.97 -20.43
C PRO A 335 37.37 17.87 -21.04
N VAL A 336 37.70 16.59 -20.85
CA VAL A 336 36.88 15.47 -21.34
C VAL A 336 35.48 15.50 -20.72
N PHE A 337 35.37 15.80 -19.42
CA PHE A 337 34.09 15.90 -18.72
C PHE A 337 33.35 17.23 -18.97
N ASP A 338 33.88 18.13 -19.81
CA ASP A 338 33.09 19.27 -20.27
C ASP A 338 31.98 18.85 -21.24
N ASP A 339 32.11 17.68 -21.86
CA ASP A 339 31.08 17.05 -22.66
C ASP A 339 30.23 16.11 -21.80
N ALA A 340 28.91 16.36 -21.74
CA ALA A 340 27.97 15.54 -21.00
C ALA A 340 27.92 14.08 -21.51
N LEU A 341 28.13 13.86 -22.82
CA LEU A 341 28.18 12.53 -23.41
C LEU A 341 29.40 11.75 -22.93
N ALA A 342 30.53 12.42 -22.69
CA ALA A 342 31.73 11.78 -22.16
C ALA A 342 31.53 11.27 -20.72
N ILE A 343 30.75 11.99 -19.91
CA ILE A 343 30.36 11.56 -18.56
C ILE A 343 29.45 10.32 -18.65
N ALA A 344 28.48 10.32 -19.57
CA ALA A 344 27.61 9.16 -19.79
C ALA A 344 28.42 7.93 -20.24
N MET A 345 29.33 8.09 -21.22
CA MET A 345 30.26 7.04 -21.66
C MET A 345 31.09 6.51 -20.49
N PHE A 346 31.62 7.39 -19.64
CA PHE A 346 32.42 7.01 -18.48
C PHE A 346 31.61 6.13 -17.51
N ILE A 347 30.39 6.55 -17.16
CA ILE A 347 29.50 5.79 -16.26
C ILE A 347 29.11 4.45 -16.89
N ASP A 348 28.79 4.44 -18.19
CA ASP A 348 28.41 3.24 -18.93
C ASP A 348 29.57 2.22 -18.98
N ILE A 349 30.80 2.66 -19.28
CA ILE A 349 32.00 1.80 -19.29
C ILE A 349 32.22 1.20 -17.89
N PHE A 350 32.18 2.01 -16.84
CA PHE A 350 32.38 1.51 -15.48
C PHE A 350 31.29 0.52 -15.07
N SER A 351 30.03 0.81 -15.39
CA SER A 351 28.89 -0.06 -15.10
C SER A 351 29.02 -1.42 -15.79
N GLU A 352 29.40 -1.44 -17.08
CA GLU A 352 29.61 -2.69 -17.82
C GLU A 352 30.82 -3.48 -17.31
N ARG A 353 31.84 -2.79 -16.79
CA ARG A 353 33.03 -3.43 -16.20
C ARG A 353 32.85 -3.83 -14.72
N GLY A 354 31.64 -3.71 -14.17
CA GLY A 354 31.31 -4.16 -12.81
C GLY A 354 31.64 -3.16 -11.70
N PHE A 355 31.78 -1.88 -12.04
CA PHE A 355 32.00 -0.80 -11.07
C PHE A 355 30.75 0.07 -10.96
N HIS A 356 30.57 0.70 -9.80
CA HIS A 356 29.55 1.72 -9.59
C HIS A 356 30.22 3.09 -9.53
N ALA A 357 30.05 3.90 -10.58
CA ALA A 357 30.63 5.24 -10.68
C ALA A 357 29.56 6.32 -10.48
N VAL A 358 29.89 7.32 -9.65
CA VAL A 358 29.11 8.55 -9.46
C VAL A 358 30.03 9.72 -9.77
N VAL A 359 29.57 10.65 -10.61
CA VAL A 359 30.36 11.81 -11.06
C VAL A 359 29.64 13.10 -10.65
N ASP A 360 30.29 13.89 -9.80
CA ASP A 360 29.77 15.15 -9.30
C ASP A 360 30.62 16.34 -9.77
N GLN A 361 29.97 17.39 -10.28
CA GLN A 361 30.64 18.65 -10.60
C GLN A 361 30.69 19.56 -9.38
N HIS A 362 31.89 19.92 -8.93
CA HIS A 362 32.10 20.99 -7.95
C HIS A 362 32.63 22.25 -8.65
N ARG A 363 32.07 23.41 -8.27
CA ARG A 363 32.59 24.73 -8.64
C ARG A 363 33.14 25.38 -7.38
N ILE A 364 34.43 25.66 -7.38
CA ILE A 364 35.14 26.25 -6.24
C ILE A 364 35.58 27.65 -6.66
N GLU A 365 35.19 28.67 -5.90
CA GLU A 365 35.73 30.01 -6.08
C GLU A 365 37.13 30.08 -5.48
N ILE A 366 38.11 30.46 -6.32
CA ILE A 366 39.49 30.63 -5.90
C ILE A 366 39.81 32.13 -5.94
N PRO A 367 40.17 32.73 -4.80
CA PRO A 367 40.68 34.09 -4.74
C PRO A 367 41.92 34.25 -5.63
N GLU A 368 41.92 35.22 -6.54
CA GLU A 368 43.08 35.55 -7.37
C GLU A 368 43.71 36.88 -6.98
N SER A 369 42.89 37.88 -6.69
CA SER A 369 43.37 39.20 -6.31
C SER A 369 42.34 39.93 -5.44
N VAL A 370 42.76 41.05 -4.87
CA VAL A 370 41.90 41.94 -4.10
C VAL A 370 41.92 43.29 -4.78
N ASP A 371 40.74 43.82 -5.10
CA ASP A 371 40.60 45.21 -5.49
C ASP A 371 40.85 46.09 -4.27
N LEU A 372 42.02 46.75 -4.25
CA LEU A 372 42.47 47.59 -3.13
C LEU A 372 41.62 48.85 -2.95
N THR A 373 40.80 49.22 -3.93
CA THR A 373 39.92 50.39 -3.88
C THR A 373 38.58 50.04 -3.23
N THR A 374 38.04 48.86 -3.55
CA THR A 374 36.72 48.43 -3.08
C THR A 374 36.78 47.37 -1.96
N GLY A 375 37.95 46.81 -1.69
CA GLY A 375 38.15 45.69 -0.76
C GLY A 375 37.60 44.36 -1.27
N ARG A 376 37.12 44.28 -2.53
CA ARG A 376 36.52 43.06 -3.08
C ARG A 376 37.58 42.04 -3.48
N ILE A 377 37.35 40.79 -3.09
CA ILE A 377 38.15 39.65 -3.57
C ILE A 377 37.65 39.27 -4.97
N LEU A 378 38.52 39.39 -5.97
CA LEU A 378 38.28 38.89 -7.31
C LEU A 378 38.62 37.39 -7.32
N THR A 379 37.62 36.57 -7.63
CA THR A 379 37.74 35.11 -7.65
C THR A 379 37.62 34.57 -9.06
N ARG A 380 38.38 33.53 -9.39
CA ARG A 380 38.08 32.67 -10.54
C ARG A 380 37.30 31.43 -10.13
N LEU A 381 36.45 30.94 -11.02
CA LEU A 381 35.76 29.67 -10.83
C LEU A 381 36.66 28.51 -11.28
N LYS A 382 36.97 27.61 -10.36
CA LYS A 382 37.66 26.35 -10.63
C LYS A 382 36.64 25.21 -10.71
N LYS A 383 36.56 24.54 -11.86
CA LYS A 383 35.69 23.38 -12.08
C LYS A 383 36.45 22.11 -11.75
N VAL A 384 36.02 21.39 -10.72
CA VAL A 384 36.63 20.12 -10.28
C VAL A 384 35.57 19.03 -10.30
N TRP A 385 35.91 17.89 -10.89
CA TRP A 385 35.05 16.72 -10.91
C TRP A 385 35.42 15.78 -9.78
N ARG A 386 34.46 15.46 -8.94
CA ARG A 386 34.61 14.45 -7.89
C ARG A 386 33.93 13.17 -8.36
N VAL A 387 34.72 12.10 -8.47
CA VAL A 387 34.22 10.80 -8.90
C VAL A 387 34.36 9.82 -7.74
N SER A 388 33.25 9.18 -7.39
CA SER A 388 33.22 8.09 -6.42
C SER A 388 32.99 6.77 -7.14
N ILE A 389 33.88 5.81 -6.92
CA ILE A 389 33.87 4.51 -7.60
C ILE A 389 33.81 3.43 -6.53
N ARG A 390 32.81 2.54 -6.60
CA ARG A 390 32.69 1.36 -5.73
C ARG A 390 32.77 0.09 -6.56
N PHE A 391 33.38 -0.95 -6.02
CA PHE A 391 33.55 -2.26 -6.64
C PHE A 391 33.83 -3.33 -5.57
N GLU A 392 33.79 -4.59 -5.96
CA GLU A 392 34.06 -5.71 -5.06
C GLU A 392 35.55 -5.69 -4.62
N GLY A 393 35.79 -5.49 -3.32
CA GLY A 393 37.13 -5.44 -2.75
C GLY A 393 37.70 -6.84 -2.49
N SER A 394 39.03 -6.96 -2.52
CA SER A 394 39.68 -8.23 -2.16
C SER A 394 39.61 -8.48 -0.66
N GLU A 395 39.12 -9.65 -0.26
CA GLU A 395 39.24 -10.09 1.12
C GLU A 395 40.72 -10.20 1.51
N ILE A 396 41.12 -9.52 2.58
CA ILE A 396 42.40 -9.77 3.21
C ILE A 396 42.29 -11.15 3.86
N ARG A 397 43.04 -12.14 3.36
CA ARG A 397 43.26 -13.40 4.09
C ARG A 397 43.70 -13.04 5.52
N ARG A 398 42.83 -13.25 6.50
CA ARG A 398 43.25 -13.32 7.89
C ARG A 398 44.13 -14.56 8.00
N GLY A 399 45.44 -14.35 8.08
CA GLY A 399 46.37 -15.41 8.39
C GLY A 399 46.07 -15.97 9.80
N GLY A 400 45.73 -17.25 9.84
CA GLY A 400 45.94 -18.16 10.97
C GLY A 400 45.00 -18.05 12.18
N ALA A 401 44.07 -19.00 12.28
CA ALA A 401 44.07 -20.05 13.31
C ALA A 401 43.15 -21.20 12.85
#